data_AF-A0A3P7LDP5-F1
#
_entry.id   AF-A0A3P7LDP5-F1
#
_cell.length_a   1.000
_cell.length_b   1.000
_cell.length_c   1.000
_cell.angle_alpha   90.00
_cell.angle_beta   90.00
_cell.angle_gamma   90.00
#
_symmetry.space_group_name_H-M   'P 1'
#
loop_
_entity.id
_entity.type
_entity.pdbx_description
1 polymer ?
#
loop_
_entity_poly.entity_id
_entity_poly.type
_entity_poly.pdbx_seq_one_letter_code
_entity_poly.pdbx_strand_id
1 'polypeptide(L)'
;MNSKIKSQTLKQMELVLSKLPGDKCMLVDPNLIRPLDRATSMKFLSALSVCKVYKIQQLPPEASFSRLVYVIPPSMRALEVIFNHAEVDRQNNIKRTRLVVFVPKQVSFKSSSTFHTSIFSRILRDTRQPSRNLNTTRRIL
;
A
#
# COMPACT_ATOMS: atom_id res chain seq x y z
N MET A 1 1.45 18.49 -20.83
CA MET A 1 0.62 17.75 -19.84
C MET A 1 -0.30 18.77 -19.18
N ASN A 2 -1.63 18.58 -19.25
CA ASN A 2 -2.63 19.57 -18.84
C ASN A 2 -2.50 19.86 -17.32
N SER A 3 -2.27 21.12 -16.92
CA SER A 3 -1.94 21.51 -15.53
C SER A 3 -3.03 21.11 -14.53
N LYS A 4 -4.28 21.04 -14.98
CA LYS A 4 -5.46 20.61 -14.21
C LYS A 4 -5.44 19.12 -13.86
N ILE A 5 -4.97 18.25 -14.76
CA ILE A 5 -4.92 16.79 -14.53
C ILE A 5 -3.84 16.48 -13.48
N LYS A 6 -2.69 17.15 -13.57
CA LYS A 6 -1.59 16.99 -12.63
C LYS A 6 -2.01 17.43 -11.22
N SER A 7 -2.63 18.60 -11.07
CA SER A 7 -3.07 19.08 -9.75
C SER A 7 -4.15 18.20 -9.13
N GLN A 8 -5.08 17.67 -9.93
CA GLN A 8 -6.09 16.73 -9.44
C GLN A 8 -5.46 15.40 -9.01
N THR A 9 -4.48 14.89 -9.75
CA THR A 9 -3.74 13.66 -9.38
C THR A 9 -3.04 13.83 -8.04
N LEU A 10 -2.33 14.95 -7.83
CA LEU A 10 -1.63 15.23 -6.57
C LEU A 10 -2.59 15.32 -5.38
N LYS A 11 -3.74 16.00 -5.54
CA LYS A 11 -4.79 16.04 -4.50
C LYS A 11 -5.34 14.67 -4.15
N GLN A 12 -5.53 13.80 -5.16
CA GLN A 12 -5.97 12.43 -4.91
C GLN A 12 -4.90 11.61 -4.19
N MET A 13 -3.62 11.79 -4.53
CA MET A 13 -2.52 11.15 -3.81
C MET A 13 -2.45 11.58 -2.35
N GLU A 14 -2.60 12.88 -2.07
CA GLU A 14 -2.66 13.43 -0.72
C GLU A 14 -3.80 12.80 0.10
N LEU A 15 -5.01 12.76 -0.46
CA LEU A 15 -6.17 12.13 0.18
C LEU A 15 -5.98 10.64 0.46
N VAL A 16 -5.28 9.92 -0.41
CA VAL A 16 -5.04 8.49 -0.24
C VAL A 16 -3.95 8.25 0.79
N LEU A 17 -2.84 8.98 0.72
CA LEU A 17 -1.69 8.81 1.61
C LEU A 17 -1.98 9.30 3.05
N SER A 18 -2.90 10.26 3.23
CA SER A 18 -3.33 10.72 4.55
C SER A 18 -4.07 9.64 5.35
N LYS A 19 -4.62 8.61 4.69
CA LYS A 19 -5.24 7.44 5.35
C LYS A 19 -4.22 6.55 6.07
N LEU A 20 -2.93 6.69 5.77
CA LEU A 20 -1.85 5.98 6.41
C LEU A 20 -0.88 6.99 7.07
N PRO A 21 -1.20 7.48 8.28
CA PRO A 21 -0.36 8.45 8.98
C PRO A 21 0.97 7.83 9.44
N GLY A 22 2.01 8.66 9.53
CA GLY A 22 3.37 8.26 9.91
C GLY A 22 4.29 7.94 8.72
N ASP A 23 5.53 7.58 9.03
CA ASP A 23 6.58 7.29 8.04
C ASP A 23 6.22 6.08 7.20
N LYS A 24 6.25 6.26 5.88
CA LYS A 24 5.84 5.29 4.88
C LYS A 24 6.98 4.95 3.93
N CYS A 25 7.04 3.68 3.57
CA CYS A 25 7.84 3.20 2.46
C CYS A 25 6.92 2.89 1.29
N MET A 26 7.15 3.52 0.14
CA MET A 26 6.35 3.32 -1.07
C MET A 26 7.01 2.28 -1.96
N LEU A 27 6.24 1.27 -2.36
CA LEU A 27 6.65 0.19 -3.25
C LEU A 27 5.85 0.32 -4.53
N VAL A 28 6.54 0.54 -5.65
CA VAL A 28 5.90 0.89 -6.93
C VAL A 28 6.20 -0.18 -7.98
N ASP A 29 5.17 -0.58 -8.73
CA ASP A 29 5.33 -1.47 -9.88
C ASP A 29 6.31 -0.85 -10.90
N PRO A 30 7.25 -1.62 -11.47
CA PRO A 30 8.24 -1.09 -12.41
C PRO A 30 7.65 -0.30 -13.58
N ASN A 31 6.46 -0.68 -14.06
CA ASN A 31 5.78 0.00 -15.17
C ASN A 31 5.18 1.36 -14.76
N LEU A 32 5.00 1.59 -13.46
CA LEU A 32 4.41 2.80 -12.89
C LEU A 32 5.46 3.82 -12.40
N ILE A 33 6.75 3.45 -12.33
CA ILE A 33 7.83 4.36 -11.91
C ILE A 33 7.91 5.60 -12.80
N ARG A 34 8.02 5.42 -14.12
CA ARG A 34 8.11 6.57 -15.04
C ARG A 34 6.86 7.47 -14.99
N PRO A 35 5.62 6.93 -15.00
CA PRO A 35 4.42 7.74 -14.76
C PRO A 35 4.44 8.51 -13.43
N LEU A 36 4.90 7.87 -12.34
CA LEU A 36 4.97 8.49 -11.02
C LEU A 36 5.97 9.65 -10.98
N ASP A 37 7.17 9.47 -11.55
CA ASP A 37 8.22 10.50 -11.60
C ASP A 37 7.78 11.73 -12.41
N ARG A 38 6.93 11.55 -13.44
CA ARG A 38 6.35 12.68 -14.20
C ARG A 38 5.28 13.43 -13.41
N ALA A 39 4.52 12.71 -12.59
CA ALA A 39 3.41 13.26 -11.83
C ALA A 39 3.87 13.97 -10.55
N THR A 40 4.90 13.46 -9.87
CA THR A 40 5.29 13.88 -8.51
C THR A 40 6.77 14.25 -8.41
N SER A 41 7.20 14.67 -7.22
CA SER A 41 8.61 14.80 -6.85
C SER A 41 8.85 14.19 -5.47
N MET A 42 10.10 13.81 -5.17
CA MET A 42 10.44 13.35 -3.82
C MET A 42 10.11 14.39 -2.74
N LYS A 43 10.26 15.69 -3.02
CA LYS A 43 9.86 16.77 -2.10
C LYS A 43 8.36 16.69 -1.76
N PHE A 44 7.51 16.46 -2.76
CA PHE A 44 6.07 16.28 -2.55
C PHE A 44 5.77 15.01 -1.76
N LEU A 45 6.40 13.88 -2.11
CA LEU A 45 6.20 12.60 -1.42
C LEU A 45 6.65 12.65 0.04
N SER A 46 7.80 13.26 0.33
CA SER A 46 8.31 13.41 1.69
C SER A 46 7.44 14.34 2.54
N ALA A 47 6.80 15.36 1.97
CA ALA A 47 5.80 16.17 2.68
C ALA A 47 4.58 15.34 3.12
N LEU A 48 4.33 14.20 2.47
CA LEU A 48 3.31 13.22 2.84
C LEU A 48 3.87 12.06 3.69
N SER A 49 5.05 12.23 4.29
CA SER A 49 5.78 11.23 5.07
C SER A 49 6.16 9.96 4.30
N VAL A 50 6.39 10.06 2.99
CA VAL A 50 7.02 8.98 2.21
C VAL A 50 8.54 9.17 2.29
N CYS A 51 9.19 8.32 3.08
CA CYS A 51 10.61 8.42 3.36
C CYS A 51 11.46 7.79 2.25
N LYS A 52 10.96 6.71 1.65
CA LYS A 52 11.63 5.99 0.57
C LYS A 52 10.64 5.47 -0.47
N VAL A 53 11.11 5.41 -1.71
CA VAL A 53 10.39 4.83 -2.84
C VAL A 53 11.26 3.73 -3.43
N TYR A 54 10.72 2.52 -3.51
CA TYR A 54 11.39 1.37 -4.10
C TYR A 54 10.56 0.78 -5.23
N LYS A 55 11.26 0.13 -6.16
CA LYS A 55 10.61 -0.82 -7.08
C LYS A 55 10.16 -2.03 -6.28
N ILE A 56 8.97 -2.53 -6.60
CA ILE A 56 8.50 -3.81 -6.04
C ILE A 56 9.48 -4.92 -6.45
N GLN A 57 9.90 -5.70 -5.46
CA GLN A 57 10.73 -6.89 -5.63
C GLN A 57 9.93 -8.13 -5.22
N GLN A 58 10.54 -9.32 -5.33
CA GLN A 58 9.92 -10.57 -4.88
C GLN A 58 9.87 -10.71 -3.35
N LEU A 59 10.83 -10.08 -2.66
CA LEU A 59 10.91 -10.06 -1.20
C LEU A 59 10.46 -8.72 -0.65
N PRO A 60 9.85 -8.70 0.55
CA PRO A 60 9.46 -7.46 1.20
C PRO A 60 10.70 -6.62 1.56
N PRO A 61 10.53 -5.30 1.74
CA PRO A 61 11.61 -4.44 2.21
C PRO A 61 12.02 -4.79 3.64
N GLU A 62 13.09 -4.14 4.12
CA GLU A 62 13.63 -4.31 5.47
C GLU A 62 12.56 -4.19 6.58
N ALA A 63 12.71 -4.97 7.65
CA ALA A 63 11.78 -5.06 8.79
C ALA A 63 11.48 -3.70 9.47
N SER A 64 12.40 -2.74 9.35
CA SER A 64 12.29 -1.38 9.90
C SER A 64 11.08 -0.60 9.37
N PHE A 65 10.59 -0.91 8.17
CA PHE A 65 9.42 -0.24 7.59
C PHE A 65 8.12 -0.84 8.10
N SER A 66 7.49 -0.17 9.08
CA SER A 66 6.21 -0.59 9.65
C SER A 66 4.99 -0.26 8.78
N ARG A 67 5.12 0.67 7.82
CA ARG A 67 4.03 1.14 6.96
C ARG A 67 4.44 1.11 5.49
N LEU A 68 3.72 0.34 4.70
CA LEU A 68 4.00 0.14 3.27
C LEU A 68 2.86 0.69 2.42
N VAL A 69 3.19 1.40 1.35
CA VAL A 69 2.25 1.83 0.32
C VAL A 69 2.58 1.12 -0.98
N TYR A 70 1.72 0.21 -1.43
CA TYR A 70 1.86 -0.46 -2.71
C TYR A 70 1.15 0.35 -3.79
N VAL A 71 1.86 0.71 -4.86
CA VAL A 71 1.31 1.34 -6.05
C VAL A 71 1.43 0.36 -7.20
N ILE A 72 0.32 -0.29 -7.55
CA ILE A 72 0.31 -1.45 -8.45
C ILE A 72 -0.76 -1.35 -9.53
N PRO A 73 -0.58 -2.03 -10.69
CA PRO A 73 -1.67 -2.25 -11.62
C PRO A 73 -2.73 -3.18 -11.01
N PRO A 74 -4.01 -3.04 -11.40
CA PRO A 74 -5.09 -3.94 -10.97
C PRO A 74 -4.97 -5.32 -11.65
N SER A 75 -3.98 -6.11 -11.25
CA SER A 75 -3.71 -7.43 -11.81
C SER A 75 -3.46 -8.47 -10.71
N MET A 76 -3.78 -9.74 -11.01
CA MET A 76 -3.55 -10.85 -10.08
C MET A 76 -2.08 -11.03 -9.74
N ARG A 77 -1.19 -10.89 -10.72
CA ARG A 77 0.27 -10.98 -10.51
C ARG A 77 0.76 -9.92 -9.52
N ALA A 78 0.25 -8.69 -9.62
CA ALA A 78 0.64 -7.64 -8.69
C ALA A 78 0.07 -7.85 -7.28
N LEU A 79 -1.12 -8.45 -7.16
CA LEU A 79 -1.68 -8.84 -5.87
C LEU A 79 -0.92 -10.00 -5.22
N GLU A 80 -0.51 -10.99 -6.00
CA GLU A 80 0.27 -12.14 -5.54
C GLU A 80 1.56 -11.73 -4.82
N VAL A 81 2.25 -10.70 -5.35
CA VAL A 81 3.44 -10.15 -4.68
C VAL A 81 3.12 -9.59 -3.29
N ILE A 82 1.98 -8.92 -3.12
CA ILE A 82 1.55 -8.40 -1.81
C ILE A 82 1.30 -9.56 -0.83
N PHE A 83 0.68 -10.65 -1.30
CA PHE A 83 0.46 -11.84 -0.48
C PHE A 83 1.76 -12.52 -0.09
N ASN A 84 2.69 -12.70 -1.03
CA ASN A 84 3.99 -13.28 -0.75
C ASN A 84 4.76 -12.46 0.28
N HIS A 85 4.73 -11.12 0.16
CA HIS A 85 5.31 -10.23 1.16
C HIS A 85 4.62 -10.36 2.53
N ALA A 86 3.29 -10.41 2.57
CA ALA A 86 2.55 -10.58 3.81
C ALA A 86 2.83 -11.93 4.49
N GLU A 87 3.01 -12.99 3.69
CA GLU A 87 3.31 -14.33 4.18
C GLU A 87 4.75 -14.43 4.73
N VAL A 88 5.73 -13.85 4.02
CA VAL A 88 7.10 -13.72 4.55
C VAL A 88 7.09 -12.94 5.87
N ASP A 89 6.37 -11.84 5.95
CA ASP A 89 6.27 -11.06 7.18
C ASP A 89 5.61 -11.85 8.32
N ARG A 90 4.56 -12.61 8.00
CA ARG A 90 3.88 -13.49 8.96
C ARG A 90 4.82 -14.55 9.53
N GLN A 91 5.60 -15.20 8.66
CA GLN A 91 6.58 -16.23 9.07
C GLN A 91 7.69 -15.65 9.96
N ASN A 92 8.05 -14.39 9.75
CA ASN A 92 9.07 -13.68 10.52
C ASN A 92 8.52 -12.85 11.69
N ASN A 93 7.23 -12.98 12.03
CA ASN A 93 6.55 -12.21 13.09
C ASN A 93 6.63 -10.68 12.91
N ILE A 94 6.74 -10.20 11.67
CA ILE A 94 6.82 -8.77 11.34
C ILE A 94 5.39 -8.23 11.14
N LYS A 95 5.03 -7.21 11.93
CA LYS A 95 3.74 -6.52 11.81
C LYS A 95 3.88 -5.25 10.98
N ARG A 96 3.10 -5.14 9.90
CA ARG A 96 3.07 -3.95 9.04
C ARG A 96 1.65 -3.55 8.69
N THR A 97 1.42 -2.26 8.60
CA THR A 97 0.21 -1.70 7.99
C THR A 97 0.48 -1.48 6.51
N ARG A 98 -0.43 -1.95 5.65
CA ARG A 98 -0.29 -1.87 4.19
C ARG A 98 -1.40 -1.01 3.62
N LEU A 99 -1.08 -0.12 2.70
CA LEU A 99 -2.04 0.60 1.87
C LEU A 99 -1.82 0.17 0.43
N VAL A 100 -2.87 -0.30 -0.25
CA VAL A 100 -2.79 -0.74 -1.65
C VAL A 100 -3.52 0.26 -2.53
N VAL A 101 -2.79 0.81 -3.50
CA VAL A 101 -3.25 1.83 -4.46
C VAL A 101 -3.18 1.24 -5.86
N PHE A 102 -4.35 1.08 -6.48
CA PHE A 102 -4.44 0.60 -7.86
C PHE A 102 -4.32 1.73 -8.87
N VAL A 103 -3.53 1.51 -9.92
CA VAL A 103 -3.34 2.46 -11.03
C VAL A 103 -3.50 1.75 -12.38
N PRO A 104 -4.45 2.16 -13.24
CA PRO A 104 -5.46 3.19 -13.02
C PRO A 104 -6.50 2.75 -11.97
N LYS A 105 -7.26 3.71 -11.41
CA LYS A 105 -8.31 3.46 -10.41
C LYS A 105 -9.40 2.50 -10.92
N GLN A 106 -9.61 2.42 -12.23
CA GLN A 106 -10.63 1.56 -12.82
C GLN A 106 -10.13 0.13 -12.99
N VAL A 107 -10.79 -0.75 -12.25
CA VAL A 107 -10.68 -2.19 -12.34
C VAL A 107 -11.65 -2.71 -13.40
N SER A 108 -11.22 -2.83 -14.65
CA SER A 108 -11.93 -3.67 -15.61
C SER A 108 -11.50 -5.13 -15.38
N PHE A 109 -11.87 -5.69 -14.23
CA PHE A 109 -11.76 -7.14 -14.01
C PHE A 109 -12.79 -7.81 -14.92
N LYS A 110 -12.34 -8.39 -16.03
CA LYS A 110 -13.17 -9.32 -16.82
C LYS A 110 -13.47 -10.52 -15.91
N SER A 111 -14.72 -10.61 -15.49
CA SER A 111 -15.21 -11.55 -14.49
C SER A 111 -15.06 -12.99 -14.97
N SER A 112 -14.30 -13.78 -14.22
CA SER A 112 -14.53 -15.21 -14.07
C SER A 112 -14.51 -15.53 -12.57
N SER A 113 -15.53 -16.27 -12.16
CA SER A 113 -16.28 -16.08 -10.94
C SER A 113 -15.62 -16.70 -9.70
N THR A 114 -16.01 -16.20 -8.52
CA THR A 114 -15.88 -16.86 -7.20
C THR A 114 -14.55 -16.71 -6.45
N PHE A 115 -13.37 -16.83 -7.08
CA PHE A 115 -12.10 -16.65 -6.34
C PHE A 115 -11.83 -15.19 -5.95
N HIS A 116 -12.30 -14.24 -6.76
CA HIS A 116 -11.94 -12.83 -6.67
C HIS A 116 -12.45 -12.14 -5.40
N THR A 117 -13.67 -12.47 -4.96
CA THR A 117 -14.31 -11.86 -3.78
C THR A 117 -13.59 -12.24 -2.48
N SER A 118 -13.11 -13.49 -2.39
CA SER A 118 -12.36 -13.97 -1.22
C SER A 118 -11.01 -13.25 -1.08
N ILE A 119 -10.28 -13.10 -2.19
CA ILE A 119 -8.95 -12.48 -2.24
C ILE A 119 -9.03 -10.98 -1.90
N PHE A 120 -9.97 -10.24 -2.52
CA PHE A 120 -10.19 -8.83 -2.21
C PHE A 120 -10.62 -8.62 -0.75
N SER A 121 -11.48 -9.49 -0.22
CA SER A 121 -11.90 -9.42 1.18
C SER A 121 -10.76 -9.69 2.17
N ARG A 122 -9.74 -10.47 1.78
CA ARG A 122 -8.57 -10.75 2.63
C ARG A 122 -7.63 -9.54 2.70
N ILE A 123 -7.38 -8.87 1.57
CA ILE A 123 -6.62 -7.60 1.52
C ILE A 123 -7.34 -6.51 2.32
N LEU A 124 -8.65 -6.38 2.16
CA LEU A 124 -9.44 -5.39 2.93
C LEU A 124 -9.51 -5.72 4.43
N ARG A 125 -9.40 -7.00 4.82
CA ARG A 125 -9.33 -7.39 6.24
C ARG A 125 -7.98 -7.08 6.87
N ASP A 126 -6.89 -7.34 6.15
CA ASP A 126 -5.52 -7.08 6.65
C ASP A 126 -5.24 -5.56 6.80
N THR A 127 -5.89 -4.74 5.98
CA THR A 127 -5.81 -3.26 6.08
C THR A 127 -6.73 -2.65 7.15
N ARG A 128 -7.64 -3.43 7.77
CA ARG A 128 -8.60 -2.99 8.80
C ARG A 128 -8.33 -3.54 10.20
N GLN A 129 -7.10 -3.95 10.53
CA GLN A 129 -6.73 -4.21 11.93
C GLN A 129 -6.03 -2.96 12.51
N PRO A 130 -6.76 -1.98 13.08
CA PRO A 130 -6.15 -1.10 14.05
C PRO A 130 -5.76 -1.97 15.25
N SER A 131 -4.51 -1.84 15.67
CA SER A 131 -3.95 -2.40 16.89
C SER A 131 -4.91 -2.21 18.07
N ARG A 132 -5.70 -3.25 18.39
CA ARG A 132 -6.38 -3.36 19.69
C ARG A 132 -5.29 -3.59 20.73
N ASN A 133 -4.93 -2.54 21.44
CA ASN A 133 -4.13 -2.64 22.64
C ASN A 133 -5.01 -3.28 23.73
N LEU A 134 -4.83 -4.58 23.92
CA LEU A 134 -5.34 -5.32 25.07
C LEU A 134 -4.41 -5.03 26.25
N ASN A 135 -4.78 -4.08 27.11
CA ASN A 135 -4.26 -4.03 28.46
C ASN A 135 -5.41 -4.25 29.45
N THR A 136 -5.74 -5.53 29.63
CA THR A 136 -6.31 -6.06 30.87
C THR A 136 -5.16 -6.52 31.74
N THR A 137 -5.05 -5.99 32.96
CA THR A 137 -4.35 -6.52 34.17
C THR A 137 -4.20 -5.30 35.11
N ARG A 138 -4.65 -5.23 36.36
CA ARG A 138 -5.23 -6.21 37.30
C ARG A 138 -5.90 -5.41 38.44
N ARG A 139 -7.04 -5.89 38.93
CA ARG A 139 -7.45 -5.72 40.35
C ARG A 139 -6.27 -6.16 41.23
N ILE A 140 -6.04 -5.49 42.36
CA ILE A 140 -5.83 -6.08 43.70
C ILE A 140 -5.74 -4.91 44.70
N LEU A 141 -6.66 -4.96 45.68
CA LEU A 141 -6.77 -4.26 46.97
C LEU A 141 -6.99 -2.74 46.98
#